data_AF-A0A2N1JCU8-F1
#
_entry.id   AF-A0A2N1JCU8-F1
#
_cell.length_a   1.000
_cell.length_b   1.000
_cell.length_c   1.000
_cell.angle_alpha   90.00
_cell.angle_beta   90.00
_cell.angle_gamma   90.00
#
_symmetry.space_group_name_H-M   'P 1'
#
loop_
_entity.id
_entity.type
_entity.pdbx_description
1 polymer ?
#
loop_
_entity_poly.entity_id
_entity_poly.type
_entity_poly.pdbx_seq_one_letter_code
_entity_poly.pdbx_strand_id
1 'polypeptide(L)' 'MGNGARAQQKRERNAKSNASKDPKSQLKTNEAAKNVVCQVCRQTFLLTVREPALLQHAENKHSKVR' A
#
# COMPACT_ATOMS: atom_id res chain seq x y z
N MET A 1 16.44 6.30 -43.76
CA MET A 1 15.01 6.26 -43.38
C MET A 1 14.80 4.98 -42.55
N GLY A 2 14.63 4.91 -41.24
CA GLY A 2 14.31 5.90 -40.21
C GLY A 2 13.36 5.25 -39.18
N ASN A 3 13.76 4.16 -38.51
CA ASN A 3 12.94 3.47 -37.48
C ASN A 3 12.68 4.31 -36.20
N GLY A 4 13.13 5.57 -36.18
CA GLY A 4 12.91 6.52 -35.09
C GLY A 4 11.45 6.95 -34.94
N ALA A 5 10.69 7.07 -36.04
CA ALA A 5 9.29 7.51 -36.00
C ALA A 5 8.40 6.51 -35.23
N ARG A 6 8.59 5.20 -35.46
CA ARG A 6 7.88 4.14 -34.75
C ARG A 6 8.27 4.07 -33.26
N ALA A 7 9.55 4.29 -32.96
CA ALA A 7 10.06 4.33 -31.59
C ALA A 7 9.55 5.57 -30.82
N GLN A 8 9.41 6.71 -31.48
CA GLN A 8 8.88 7.94 -30.90
C GLN A 8 7.38 7.82 -30.63
N GLN A 9 6.60 7.29 -31.58
CA GLN A 9 5.17 7.01 -31.37
C GLN A 9 4.93 5.99 -30.24
N LYS A 10 5.81 5.00 -30.08
CA LYS A 10 5.75 4.04 -28.96
C LYS A 10 6.02 4.74 -27.62
N ARG A 11 7.04 5.61 -27.56
CA ARG A 11 7.37 6.38 -26.35
C ARG A 11 6.24 7.35 -25.97
N GLU A 12 5.67 8.06 -26.94
CA GLU A 12 4.55 8.97 -26.72
C GLU A 12 3.28 8.25 -26.24
N ARG A 13 2.93 7.09 -26.83
CA ARG A 13 1.80 6.28 -26.34
C ARG A 13 2.02 5.78 -24.92
N ASN A 14 3.22 5.32 -24.59
CA ASN A 14 3.53 4.83 -23.25
C ASN A 14 3.49 5.96 -22.20
N ALA A 15 4.02 7.14 -22.53
CA ALA A 15 3.95 8.33 -21.69
C ALA A 15 2.50 8.78 -21.45
N LYS A 16 1.65 8.82 -22.49
CA LYS A 16 0.23 9.19 -22.39
C LYS A 16 -0.58 8.18 -21.57
N SER A 17 -0.29 6.88 -21.70
CA SER A 17 -0.91 5.81 -20.90
C SER A 17 -0.48 5.80 -19.43
N ASN A 18 0.72 6.28 -19.12
CA ASN A 18 1.20 6.40 -17.74
C ASN A 18 0.79 7.72 -17.08
N ALA A 19 0.58 8.79 -17.85
CA ALA A 19 0.08 10.08 -17.36
C ALA A 19 -1.41 10.06 -17.00
N SER A 20 -2.20 9.15 -17.61
CA SER A 20 -3.64 9.03 -17.36
C SER A 20 -4.01 8.08 -16.22
N LYS A 21 -3.02 7.37 -15.66
CA LYS A 21 -3.21 6.65 -14.40
C LYS A 21 -2.93 7.66 -13.30
N ASP A 22 -3.98 8.29 -12.76
CA ASP A 22 -3.90 8.88 -11.43
C ASP A 22 -3.10 7.90 -10.58
N PRO A 23 -1.96 8.30 -10.00
CA PRO A 23 -1.20 7.41 -9.17
C PRO A 23 -2.15 7.06 -8.02
N LYS A 24 -2.80 5.89 -8.12
CA LYS A 24 -3.54 5.26 -7.03
C LYS A 24 -2.49 5.06 -5.97
N SER A 25 -2.33 6.09 -5.15
CA SER A 25 -1.30 6.19 -4.16
C SER A 25 -1.54 5.00 -3.27
N GLN A 26 -0.66 4.00 -3.39
CA GLN A 26 -0.71 2.83 -2.54
C GLN A 26 -0.77 3.28 -1.08
N LEU A 27 -0.16 4.43 -0.75
CA LEU A 27 -0.26 5.07 0.56
C LEU A 27 -1.71 5.40 0.93
N LYS A 28 -2.49 6.06 0.07
CA LYS A 28 -3.92 6.36 0.33
C LYS A 28 -4.76 5.09 0.51
N THR A 29 -4.52 4.07 -0.33
CA THR A 29 -5.20 2.77 -0.21
C THR A 29 -4.83 2.06 1.10
N ASN A 30 -3.57 2.13 1.51
CA ASN A 30 -3.08 1.56 2.77
C ASN A 30 -3.61 2.32 3.99
N GLU A 31 -3.78 3.64 3.90
CA GLU A 31 -4.39 4.46 4.96
C GLU A 31 -5.86 4.07 5.18
N ALA A 32 -6.64 3.91 4.10
CA ALA A 32 -8.03 3.44 4.16
C ALA A 32 -8.15 1.98 4.65
N ALA A 33 -7.08 1.19 4.54
CA ALA A 33 -7.07 -0.21 4.97
C ALA A 33 -6.75 -0.39 6.47
N LYS A 34 -6.52 0.68 7.25
CA LYS A 34 -6.24 0.60 8.71
C LYS A 34 -7.50 0.36 9.54
N ASN A 35 -8.09 -0.82 9.44
CA ASN A 35 -9.38 -1.14 10.07
C ASN A 35 -9.29 -1.97 11.36
N VAL A 36 -8.09 -2.44 11.75
CA VAL A 36 -7.92 -3.24 12.97
C VAL A 36 -7.34 -2.35 14.07
N VAL A 37 -7.94 -2.34 15.26
CA VAL A 37 -7.50 -1.50 16.38
C VAL A 37 -7.25 -2.35 17.61
N CYS A 38 -6.06 -2.22 18.22
CA CYS A 38 -5.81 -2.83 19.53
C CYS A 38 -6.64 -2.13 20.61
N GLN A 39 -7.44 -2.87 21.38
CA GLN A 39 -8.29 -2.28 22.42
C GLN A 39 -7.49 -1.77 23.64
N VAL A 40 -6.24 -2.23 23.83
CA VAL A 40 -5.41 -1.84 24.97
C VAL A 40 -4.70 -0.52 24.72
N CYS A 41 -3.98 -0.39 23.61
CA CYS A 41 -3.19 0.81 23.29
C CYS A 41 -3.72 1.64 22.11
N ARG A 42 -4.84 1.25 21.50
CA ARG A 42 -5.47 1.92 20.35
C ARG A 42 -4.58 2.04 19.11
N GLN A 43 -3.52 1.23 19.03
CA GLN A 43 -2.70 1.15 17.83
C GLN A 43 -3.51 0.56 16.67
N THR A 44 -3.49 1.25 15.53
CA THR A 44 -4.17 0.81 14.30
C THR A 44 -3.26 -0.07 13.46
N PHE A 45 -3.82 -1.14 12.90
CA PHE A 45 -3.17 -2.07 11.99
C PHE A 45 -3.93 -2.15 10.68
N LEU A 46 -3.23 -2.53 9.62
CA LEU A 46 -3.83 -2.82 8.32
C LEU A 46 -4.76 -4.03 8.42
N LEU A 47 -5.87 -4.03 7.70
CA LEU A 47 -6.82 -5.14 7.62
C LEU A 47 -6.16 -6.44 7.13
N THR A 48 -5.13 -6.32 6.28
CA THR A 48 -4.39 -7.45 5.70
C THR A 48 -3.23 -7.92 6.58
N VAL A 49 -3.09 -7.38 7.79
CA VAL A 49 -2.08 -7.86 8.74
C VAL A 49 -2.32 -9.32 9.09
N ARG A 50 -1.24 -10.10 9.18
CA ARG A 50 -1.35 -11.52 9.56
C ARG A 50 -1.54 -11.65 11.06
N GLU A 51 -2.30 -12.66 11.46
CA GLU A 51 -2.59 -12.98 12.86
C GLU A 51 -1.33 -13.10 13.75
N PRO A 52 -0.23 -13.78 13.33
CA PRO A 52 0.96 -13.88 14.17
C PRO A 52 1.59 -12.52 14.52
N ALA A 53 1.48 -11.52 13.64
CA ALA A 53 1.99 -10.18 13.91
C ALA A 53 1.14 -9.44 14.95
N LEU A 54 -0.18 -9.70 14.99
CA LEU A 54 -1.07 -9.17 16.00
C LEU A 54 -0.84 -9.85 17.36
N LEU A 55 -0.61 -11.16 17.37
CA LEU A 55 -0.24 -11.91 18.58
C LEU A 55 1.08 -11.41 19.15
N GLN A 56 2.10 -11.25 18.30
CA GLN A 56 3.38 -10.70 18.71
C GLN A 56 3.26 -9.28 19.27
N HIS A 57 2.37 -8.45 18.71
CA HIS A 57 2.06 -7.14 19.29
C HIS A 57 1.45 -7.27 20.70
N ALA A 58 0.45 -8.14 20.86
CA ALA A 58 -0.22 -8.35 22.13
C ALA A 58 0.74 -8.90 23.20
N GLU A 59 1.55 -9.89 22.86
CA GLU A 59 2.53 -10.51 23.77
C GLU A 59 3.64 -9.52 24.15
N ASN A 60 4.25 -8.82 23.20
CA ASN A 60 5.39 -7.95 23.52
C ASN A 60 4.98 -6.64 24.20
N LYS A 61 3.77 -6.13 23.96
CA LYS A 61 3.31 -4.84 24.49
C LYS A 61 2.35 -4.98 25.67
N HIS A 62 1.54 -6.04 25.71
CA HIS A 62 0.43 -6.21 26.67
C HIS A 62 0.50 -7.51 27.46
N SER A 63 1.62 -8.25 27.43
CA SER A 63 1.82 -9.49 28.22
C SER A 63 1.61 -9.34 29.72
N LYS A 64 1.65 -8.11 30.25
CA LYS A 64 1.46 -7.83 31.68
C LYS A 64 0.03 -7.46 32.07
N VAL A 65 -0.94 -7.50 31.15
CA VAL A 65 -2.35 -7.12 31.44
C VAL A 65 -3.25 -8.35 31.55
N ARG A 66 -2.84 -9.36 32.31
CA ARG A 66 -3.73 -10.41 32.79
C ARG A 66 -3.47 -10.70 34.26
#